data_AF-A0A813VJZ7-F1
#
_entry.id   AF-A0A813VJZ7-F1
#
_cell.length_a   1.000
_cell.length_b   1.000
_cell.length_c   1.000
_cell.angle_alpha   90.00
_cell.angle_beta   90.00
_cell.angle_gamma   90.00
#
_symmetry.space_group_name_H-M   'P 1'
#
loop_
_entity.id
_entity.type
_entity.pdbx_description
1 polymer ?
#
loop_
_entity_poly.entity_id
_entity_poly.type
_entity_poly.pdbx_seq_one_letter_code
_entity_poly.pdbx_strand_id
1 'polypeptide(L)'
;MRLFLSLLSKQLCSINCNRTLFQSIKNSSHYPSSLNKNLCLSIKRYQSSESILSQLDYIPTSHKLNCDIYILTKDGGLHVHQGPFDRAHICQQYGLEPRDLQKIDTDLLINVPIIDVRQNRFICFSFRRIRGLVESNRSIYFVPSIDKITTEPYGVKDTVHWERIAQAYDRTVRFIHQLYNERFINHTLIGNDMIPFEFRITEINLEAVARGLKLKENELLTEFKNVRERAYARITIGSLRELALLKEKVDKYKRNADLAHKAITDVLAHDEDMVGMYLTDTRQREMSDHIQVELLLEACTKQMAEVRRAITDLSDSIHTLENATGFMLDAVRNELLSFEIKINIITMGLGLGAFIAGIYGMNLTNGIEQNPHAFYSIAGASFVIISGVIAVAIKRLLRYRKIRLHRSNKNYIF
;
A
#
# COMPACT_ATOMS: atom_id res chain seq x y z
N MET A 1 -12.10 -12.30 -35.64
CA MET A 1 -13.03 -11.78 -34.60
C MET A 1 -12.38 -11.59 -33.22
N ARG A 2 -11.48 -12.46 -32.74
CA ARG A 2 -10.76 -12.28 -31.45
C ARG A 2 -9.70 -11.17 -31.43
N LEU A 3 -9.12 -10.82 -32.58
CA LEU A 3 -8.16 -9.71 -32.69
C LEU A 3 -8.82 -8.32 -32.79
N PHE A 4 -10.08 -8.23 -33.24
CA PHE A 4 -10.82 -6.97 -33.33
C PHE A 4 -11.29 -6.50 -31.94
N LEU A 5 -11.60 -7.45 -31.05
CA LEU A 5 -11.99 -7.17 -29.66
C LEU A 5 -10.79 -6.77 -28.77
N SER A 6 -9.57 -7.20 -29.11
CA SER A 6 -8.35 -6.84 -28.38
C SER A 6 -7.86 -5.41 -28.68
N LEU A 7 -8.28 -4.81 -29.80
CA LEU A 7 -7.95 -3.44 -30.17
C LEU A 7 -8.96 -2.44 -29.59
N LEU A 8 -10.25 -2.82 -29.53
CA LEU A 8 -11.29 -2.03 -28.87
C LEU A 8 -11.07 -1.88 -27.36
N SER A 9 -10.46 -2.86 -26.69
CA SER A 9 -10.17 -2.75 -25.25
C SER A 9 -9.04 -1.78 -24.89
N LYS A 10 -8.26 -1.31 -25.88
CA LYS A 10 -7.17 -0.33 -25.66
C LYS A 10 -7.54 1.10 -26.05
N GLN A 11 -8.68 1.32 -26.70
CA GLN A 11 -9.15 2.68 -27.08
C GLN A 11 -10.36 3.19 -26.27
N LEU A 12 -10.96 2.37 -25.41
CA LEU A 12 -12.12 2.76 -24.59
C LEU A 12 -11.76 3.24 -23.16
N CYS A 13 -10.57 3.81 -22.99
CA CYS A 13 -10.24 4.60 -21.81
C CYS A 13 -10.73 6.05 -22.02
N SER A 14 -12.05 6.22 -22.03
CA SER A 14 -12.73 7.51 -21.91
C SER A 14 -14.04 7.28 -21.16
N ILE A 15 -14.25 8.11 -20.15
CA ILE A 15 -15.01 7.90 -18.91
C ILE A 15 -16.54 7.63 -19.05
N ASN A 16 -17.09 7.50 -20.27
CA ASN A 16 -18.55 7.40 -20.45
C ASN A 16 -19.10 6.12 -21.14
N CYS A 17 -18.27 5.10 -21.43
CA CYS A 17 -18.74 3.94 -22.19
C CYS A 17 -19.10 2.67 -21.38
N ASN A 18 -19.18 2.75 -20.05
CA ASN A 18 -19.37 1.55 -19.20
C ASN A 18 -20.84 1.16 -18.93
N ARG A 19 -21.82 2.01 -19.21
CA ARG A 19 -23.24 1.67 -18.95
C ARG A 19 -23.84 0.68 -19.96
N THR A 20 -23.47 0.79 -21.23
CA THR A 20 -24.07 -0.02 -22.32
C THR A 20 -23.47 -1.42 -22.43
N LEU A 21 -22.18 -1.60 -22.12
CA LEU A 21 -21.54 -2.92 -22.17
C LEU A 21 -22.02 -3.84 -21.03
N PHE A 22 -22.30 -3.27 -19.85
CA PHE A 22 -22.81 -4.00 -18.68
C PHE A 22 -24.22 -4.56 -18.89
N GLN A 23 -25.06 -3.84 -19.64
CA GLN A 23 -26.40 -4.30 -20.02
C GLN A 23 -26.36 -5.45 -21.04
N SER A 24 -25.36 -5.49 -21.92
CA SER A 24 -25.22 -6.56 -22.91
C SER A 24 -24.72 -7.89 -22.30
N ILE A 25 -23.94 -7.84 -21.22
CA ILE A 25 -23.43 -9.05 -20.52
C ILE A 25 -24.53 -9.71 -19.66
N LYS A 26 -25.50 -8.92 -19.18
CA LYS A 26 -26.65 -9.43 -18.40
C LYS A 26 -27.58 -10.34 -19.22
N ASN A 27 -27.53 -10.26 -20.55
CA ASN A 27 -28.47 -10.94 -21.46
C ASN A 27 -27.90 -12.18 -22.17
N SER A 28 -26.66 -12.62 -21.93
CA SER A 28 -26.11 -13.83 -22.57
C SER A 28 -26.11 -15.04 -21.62
N SER A 29 -27.01 -15.99 -21.85
CA SER A 29 -27.30 -17.14 -20.96
C SER A 29 -26.52 -18.44 -21.25
N HIS A 30 -25.30 -18.38 -21.79
CA HIS A 30 -24.51 -19.61 -22.04
C HIS A 30 -23.02 -19.37 -21.92
N TYR A 31 -22.36 -19.85 -20.83
CA TYR A 31 -20.95 -20.32 -20.71
C TYR A 31 -20.65 -20.80 -19.26
N PRO A 32 -19.63 -21.68 -19.03
CA PRO A 32 -19.60 -22.64 -17.91
C PRO A 32 -19.23 -22.08 -16.52
N SER A 33 -19.69 -22.80 -15.49
CA SER A 33 -19.91 -22.39 -14.08
C SER A 33 -18.68 -22.20 -13.18
N SER A 34 -17.45 -22.45 -13.63
CA SER A 34 -16.24 -22.34 -12.78
C SER A 34 -15.51 -21.00 -12.89
N LEU A 35 -15.60 -20.31 -14.03
CA LEU A 35 -15.00 -18.99 -14.25
C LEU A 35 -15.79 -17.86 -13.56
N ASN A 36 -17.05 -18.14 -13.23
CA ASN A 36 -18.02 -17.17 -12.71
C ASN A 36 -17.75 -16.78 -11.25
N LYS A 37 -17.18 -17.67 -10.41
CA LYS A 37 -16.89 -17.34 -9.00
C LYS A 37 -15.78 -16.30 -8.85
N ASN A 38 -14.69 -16.44 -9.60
CA ASN A 38 -13.56 -15.53 -9.49
C ASN A 38 -13.84 -14.18 -10.15
N LEU A 39 -14.54 -14.16 -11.29
CA LEU A 39 -14.94 -12.91 -11.94
C LEU A 39 -16.01 -12.18 -11.13
N CYS A 40 -16.98 -12.89 -10.54
CA CYS A 40 -17.99 -12.31 -9.66
C CYS A 40 -17.40 -11.82 -8.31
N LEU A 41 -16.33 -12.46 -7.80
CA LEU A 41 -15.58 -11.97 -6.63
C LEU A 41 -14.76 -10.71 -6.95
N SER A 42 -14.17 -10.63 -8.14
CA SER A 42 -13.46 -9.43 -8.60
C SER A 42 -14.43 -8.28 -8.90
N ILE A 43 -15.59 -8.57 -9.51
CA ILE A 43 -16.67 -7.60 -9.75
C ILE A 43 -17.29 -7.16 -8.43
N LYS A 44 -17.48 -8.04 -7.44
CA LYS A 44 -17.91 -7.63 -6.08
C LYS A 44 -16.90 -6.72 -5.38
N ARG A 45 -15.59 -6.96 -5.56
CA ARG A 45 -14.53 -6.07 -5.03
C ARG A 45 -14.47 -4.72 -5.74
N TYR A 46 -14.79 -4.68 -7.04
CA TYR A 46 -14.81 -3.44 -7.81
C TYR A 46 -16.12 -2.65 -7.63
N GLN A 47 -17.25 -3.34 -7.50
CA GLN A 47 -18.53 -2.75 -7.10
C GLN A 47 -18.49 -2.25 -5.66
N SER A 48 -17.74 -2.90 -4.75
CA SER A 48 -17.49 -2.32 -3.44
C SER A 48 -16.67 -1.03 -3.55
N SER A 49 -15.70 -0.90 -4.47
CA SER A 49 -14.97 0.37 -4.61
C SER A 49 -15.79 1.51 -5.24
N GLU A 50 -16.73 1.23 -6.17
CA GLU A 50 -17.64 2.26 -6.69
C GLU A 50 -18.79 2.58 -5.72
N SER A 51 -19.30 1.61 -4.96
CA SER A 51 -20.28 1.87 -3.90
C SER A 51 -19.67 2.56 -2.68
N ILE A 52 -18.36 2.39 -2.43
CA ILE A 52 -17.60 3.13 -1.40
C ILE A 52 -17.47 4.61 -1.79
N LEU A 53 -17.40 4.95 -3.07
CA LEU A 53 -17.32 6.34 -3.54
C LEU A 53 -18.67 7.07 -3.52
N SER A 54 -19.80 6.36 -3.64
CA SER A 54 -21.15 6.93 -3.52
C SER A 54 -21.77 6.82 -2.12
N GLN A 55 -21.06 6.27 -1.13
CA GLN A 55 -21.47 6.17 0.28
C GLN A 55 -20.69 7.15 1.19
N LEU A 56 -20.12 8.20 0.61
CA LEU A 56 -19.62 9.37 1.34
C LEU A 56 -20.77 10.27 1.88
N ASP A 57 -22.00 9.78 1.89
CA ASP A 57 -23.17 10.46 2.45
C ASP A 57 -23.25 10.21 3.96
N TYR A 58 -22.82 11.23 4.72
CA TYR A 58 -23.23 11.57 6.08
C TYR A 58 -23.55 10.39 7.04
N ILE A 59 -22.55 9.99 7.83
CA ILE A 59 -22.75 9.12 9.00
C ILE A 59 -23.26 10.01 10.15
N PRO A 60 -24.48 9.80 10.68
CA PRO A 60 -24.88 10.48 11.90
C PRO A 60 -24.01 9.95 13.03
N THR A 61 -23.03 10.74 13.45
CA THR A 61 -22.20 10.41 14.59
C THR A 61 -23.10 10.25 15.81
N SER A 62 -23.01 9.09 16.49
CA SER A 62 -23.66 8.85 17.78
C SER A 62 -23.48 10.04 18.72
N HIS A 63 -24.49 10.42 19.51
CA HIS A 63 -24.32 11.46 20.53
C HIS A 63 -23.23 11.12 21.56
N LYS A 64 -22.86 9.84 21.65
CA LYS A 64 -21.83 9.34 22.55
C LYS A 64 -20.48 9.16 21.85
N LEU A 65 -19.42 9.33 22.62
CA LEU A 65 -18.04 9.03 22.25
C LEU A 65 -17.65 7.70 22.92
N ASN A 66 -17.36 6.69 22.10
CA ASN A 66 -17.05 5.33 22.56
C ASN A 66 -15.55 5.14 22.82
N CYS A 67 -15.02 5.92 23.77
CA CYS A 67 -13.62 5.84 24.18
C CYS A 67 -13.47 5.68 25.70
N ASP A 68 -12.32 5.19 26.11
CA ASP A 68 -11.82 5.31 27.47
C ASP A 68 -10.81 6.48 27.51
N ILE A 69 -10.84 7.27 28.58
CA ILE A 69 -10.04 8.49 28.73
C ILE A 69 -8.93 8.23 29.74
N TYR A 70 -7.69 8.44 29.31
CA TYR A 70 -6.49 8.28 30.13
C TYR A 70 -5.93 9.67 30.44
N ILE A 71 -5.82 10.02 31.71
CA ILE A 71 -5.31 11.32 32.16
C ILE A 71 -3.98 11.10 32.87
N LEU A 72 -2.91 11.58 32.24
CA LEU A 72 -1.57 11.63 32.82
C LEU A 72 -1.35 13.00 33.45
N THR A 73 -1.15 13.03 34.76
CA THR A 73 -0.87 14.25 35.52
C THR A 73 0.61 14.60 35.52
N LYS A 74 0.94 15.88 35.76
CA LYS A 74 2.33 16.35 35.91
C LYS A 74 3.13 15.56 36.95
N ASP A 75 2.47 15.07 37.99
CA ASP A 75 3.09 14.29 39.08
C ASP A 75 3.36 12.82 38.70
N GLY A 76 2.99 12.40 37.48
CA GLY A 76 3.20 11.03 36.98
C GLY A 76 2.07 10.04 37.27
N GLY A 77 0.98 10.50 37.88
CA GLY A 77 -0.22 9.71 38.09
C GLY A 77 -0.99 9.51 36.80
N LEU A 78 -1.39 8.26 36.51
CA LEU A 78 -2.23 7.89 35.37
C LEU A 78 -3.62 7.45 35.86
N HIS A 79 -4.65 8.22 35.51
CA HIS A 79 -6.04 7.93 35.83
C HIS A 79 -6.81 7.48 34.60
N VAL A 80 -7.58 6.40 34.70
CA VAL A 80 -8.35 5.85 33.58
C VAL A 80 -9.84 5.97 33.88
N HIS A 81 -10.56 6.64 32.99
CA HIS A 81 -12.01 6.82 33.05
C HIS A 81 -12.66 6.06 31.89
N GLN A 82 -13.51 5.10 32.21
CA GLN A 82 -14.16 4.28 31.19
C GLN A 82 -15.42 4.97 30.66
N GLY A 83 -15.60 4.98 29.33
CA GLY A 83 -16.77 5.57 28.69
C GLY A 83 -18.04 4.70 28.75
N PRO A 84 -19.04 4.92 27.88
CA PRO A 84 -19.09 5.95 26.84
C PRO A 84 -19.43 7.32 27.44
N PHE A 85 -18.94 8.40 26.82
CA PHE A 85 -19.17 9.77 27.27
C PHE A 85 -20.11 10.53 26.33
N ASP A 86 -20.90 11.47 26.85
CA ASP A 86 -21.65 12.39 25.99
C ASP A 86 -20.68 13.40 25.37
N ARG A 87 -20.75 13.55 24.04
CA ARG A 87 -19.90 14.48 23.27
C ARG A 87 -20.07 15.92 23.75
N ALA A 88 -21.30 16.34 24.07
CA ALA A 88 -21.56 17.68 24.59
C ALA A 88 -20.90 17.89 25.96
N HIS A 89 -20.96 16.87 26.82
CA HIS A 89 -20.32 16.91 28.13
C HIS A 89 -18.80 16.98 28.02
N ILE A 90 -18.18 16.21 27.11
CA ILE A 90 -16.74 16.25 26.85
C ILE A 90 -16.30 17.63 26.33
N CYS A 91 -17.05 18.20 25.38
CA CYS A 91 -16.77 19.55 24.90
C CYS A 91 -16.88 20.58 26.03
N GLN A 92 -17.86 20.47 26.91
CA GLN A 92 -17.98 21.38 28.05
C GLN A 92 -16.86 21.18 29.08
N GLN A 93 -16.55 19.93 29.43
CA GLN A 93 -15.59 19.57 30.47
C GLN A 93 -14.15 19.99 30.14
N TYR A 94 -13.75 19.81 28.88
CA TYR A 94 -12.40 20.17 28.40
C TYR A 94 -12.40 21.46 27.57
N GLY A 95 -13.56 22.13 27.49
CA GLY A 95 -13.78 23.37 26.73
C GLY A 95 -13.54 23.25 25.21
N LEU A 96 -13.67 22.06 24.64
CA LEU A 96 -13.37 21.81 23.22
C LEU A 96 -14.44 22.45 22.32
N GLU A 97 -13.99 23.03 21.22
CA GLU A 97 -14.92 23.37 20.15
C GLU A 97 -15.38 22.09 19.42
N PRO A 98 -16.60 22.05 18.86
CA PRO A 98 -17.07 20.88 18.10
C PRO A 98 -16.13 20.44 16.95
N ARG A 99 -15.35 21.38 16.39
CA ARG A 99 -14.32 21.10 15.37
C ARG A 99 -13.11 20.35 15.93
N ASP A 100 -12.75 20.61 17.17
CA ASP A 100 -11.60 19.99 17.84
C ASP A 100 -11.96 18.57 18.28
N LEU A 101 -13.23 18.36 18.68
CA LEU A 101 -13.77 17.03 18.96
C LEU A 101 -13.57 16.08 17.78
N GLN A 102 -13.78 16.52 16.53
CA GLN A 102 -13.58 15.67 15.36
C GLN A 102 -12.13 15.20 15.19
N LYS A 103 -11.14 15.94 15.71
CA LYS A 103 -9.72 15.58 15.64
C LYS A 103 -9.38 14.49 16.65
N ILE A 104 -10.11 14.40 17.76
CA ILE A 104 -9.88 13.42 18.83
C ILE A 104 -10.89 12.27 18.81
N ASP A 105 -11.97 12.39 18.04
CA ASP A 105 -13.02 11.39 17.92
C ASP A 105 -12.43 10.06 17.43
N THR A 106 -12.50 9.05 18.28
CA THR A 106 -11.99 7.70 18.01
C THR A 106 -12.85 6.95 17.01
N ASP A 107 -14.12 7.33 16.86
CA ASP A 107 -15.05 6.72 15.91
C ASP A 107 -14.79 7.21 14.48
N LEU A 108 -14.15 8.39 14.35
CA LEU A 108 -13.72 8.94 13.08
C LEU A 108 -12.35 8.36 12.70
N LEU A 109 -12.33 7.52 11.66
CA LEU A 109 -11.11 6.93 11.07
C LEU A 109 -10.21 7.96 10.35
N ILE A 110 -10.23 9.23 10.75
CA ILE A 110 -9.44 10.32 10.17
C ILE A 110 -7.96 10.03 10.40
N ASN A 111 -7.27 9.50 9.40
CA ASN A 111 -5.88 9.06 9.52
C ASN A 111 -4.87 10.14 9.09
N VAL A 112 -5.23 11.42 9.21
CA VAL A 112 -4.33 12.54 8.90
C VAL A 112 -3.66 12.99 10.19
N PRO A 113 -2.33 12.81 10.34
CA PRO A 113 -1.54 13.42 11.42
C PRO A 113 -1.75 14.92 11.50
N ILE A 114 -2.11 15.42 12.68
CA ILE A 114 -2.28 16.84 12.95
C ILE A 114 -1.71 17.16 14.34
N ILE A 115 -0.99 18.26 14.42
CA ILE A 115 -0.70 18.99 15.66
C ILE A 115 -1.44 20.32 15.52
N ASP A 116 -2.38 20.58 16.42
CA ASP A 116 -3.19 21.81 16.38
C ASP A 116 -3.03 22.53 17.71
N VAL A 117 -2.51 23.76 17.64
CA VAL A 117 -2.19 24.55 18.83
C VAL A 117 -3.37 25.48 19.12
N ARG A 118 -3.97 25.33 20.30
CA ARG A 118 -4.95 26.29 20.83
C ARG A 118 -4.25 27.12 21.90
N GLN A 119 -3.85 28.32 21.51
CA GLN A 119 -3.08 29.25 22.35
C GLN A 119 -3.66 29.36 23.77
N ASN A 120 -2.79 29.22 24.77
CA ASN A 120 -3.11 29.28 26.20
C ASN A 120 -4.17 28.27 26.69
N ARG A 121 -4.45 27.21 25.92
CA ARG A 121 -5.44 26.20 26.27
C ARG A 121 -4.87 24.80 26.23
N PHE A 122 -4.59 24.30 25.04
CA PHE A 122 -4.08 22.94 24.85
C PHE A 122 -3.40 22.76 23.49
N ILE A 123 -2.59 21.72 23.38
CA ILE A 123 -2.06 21.24 22.11
C ILE A 123 -2.77 19.93 21.77
N CYS A 124 -3.44 19.87 20.64
CA CYS A 124 -4.15 18.69 20.18
C CYS A 124 -3.25 17.83 19.29
N PHE A 125 -3.01 16.59 19.71
CA PHE A 125 -2.29 15.57 18.95
C PHE A 125 -3.29 14.59 18.35
N SER A 126 -3.28 14.49 17.02
CA SER A 126 -4.12 13.57 16.28
C SER A 126 -3.27 12.74 15.33
N PHE A 127 -2.74 11.63 15.82
CA PHE A 127 -1.94 10.67 15.06
C PHE A 127 -2.62 9.29 15.06
N ARG A 128 -2.21 8.40 14.15
CA ARG A 128 -2.89 7.10 13.94
C ARG A 128 -3.05 6.21 15.19
N ARG A 129 -2.22 6.39 16.23
CA ARG A 129 -2.28 5.63 17.50
C ARG A 129 -2.27 6.52 18.75
N ILE A 130 -2.43 7.83 18.57
CA ILE A 130 -2.43 8.80 19.65
C ILE A 130 -3.47 9.85 19.29
N ARG A 131 -4.55 9.91 20.07
CA ARG A 131 -5.46 11.05 20.10
C ARG A 131 -5.36 11.63 21.49
N GLY A 132 -4.95 12.88 21.61
CA GLY A 132 -4.84 13.48 22.92
C GLY A 132 -4.72 14.99 22.93
N LEU A 133 -4.93 15.54 24.11
CA LEU A 133 -4.86 16.95 24.42
C LEU A 133 -3.79 17.14 25.49
N VAL A 134 -2.85 18.02 25.24
CA VAL A 134 -1.82 18.40 26.20
C VAL A 134 -2.20 19.74 26.80
N GLU A 135 -2.42 19.78 28.11
CA GLU A 135 -2.60 21.00 28.90
C GLU A 135 -1.31 21.29 29.71
N SER A 136 -1.24 22.41 30.42
CA SER A 136 -0.05 22.81 31.19
C SER A 136 0.28 21.92 32.41
N ASN A 137 -0.68 21.12 32.89
CA ASN A 137 -0.50 20.27 34.08
C ASN A 137 -0.93 18.81 33.90
N ARG A 138 -1.49 18.45 32.75
CA ARG A 138 -1.93 17.08 32.44
C ARG A 138 -2.04 16.85 30.94
N SER A 139 -1.99 15.59 30.54
CA SER A 139 -2.26 15.14 29.18
C SER A 139 -3.40 14.13 29.19
N ILE A 140 -4.34 14.30 28.26
CA ILE A 140 -5.59 13.54 28.16
C ILE A 140 -5.56 12.75 26.86
N TYR A 141 -5.65 11.43 26.92
CA TYR A 141 -5.66 10.55 25.75
C TYR A 141 -7.00 9.86 25.58
N PHE A 142 -7.50 9.85 24.35
CA PHE A 142 -8.75 9.20 23.96
C PHE A 142 -8.42 7.85 23.31
N VAL A 143 -8.72 6.77 24.03
CA VAL A 143 -8.43 5.39 23.61
C VAL A 143 -9.73 4.74 23.14
N PRO A 144 -9.82 4.19 21.92
CA PRO A 144 -11.00 3.47 21.47
C PRO A 144 -11.32 2.33 22.46
N SER A 145 -12.58 2.23 22.91
CA SER A 145 -12.94 1.24 23.94
C SER A 145 -13.19 -0.13 23.31
N ILE A 146 -12.56 -1.18 23.85
CA ILE A 146 -12.61 -2.56 23.31
C ILE A 146 -14.03 -3.12 23.32
N ASP A 147 -14.76 -2.88 24.41
CA ASP A 147 -16.04 -3.53 24.71
C ASP A 147 -17.26 -2.74 24.18
N LYS A 148 -17.05 -1.50 23.72
CA LYS A 148 -18.13 -0.55 23.42
C LYS A 148 -18.28 -0.24 21.95
N ILE A 149 -17.57 -0.96 21.08
CA ILE A 149 -17.77 -0.93 19.62
C ILE A 149 -19.04 -1.72 19.31
N THR A 150 -20.15 -1.19 19.79
CA THR A 150 -21.49 -1.56 19.41
C THR A 150 -21.88 -0.56 18.32
N THR A 151 -22.19 -1.10 17.14
CA THR A 151 -22.63 -0.40 15.92
C THR A 151 -21.53 0.29 15.10
N GLU A 152 -20.85 -0.48 14.25
CA GLU A 152 -20.26 0.08 13.03
C GLU A 152 -21.31 0.24 11.92
N PRO A 153 -21.28 1.35 11.16
CA PRO A 153 -22.16 1.60 10.02
C PRO A 153 -21.85 0.78 8.75
N TYR A 154 -20.79 -0.06 8.74
CA TYR A 154 -20.27 -0.69 7.50
C TYR A 154 -20.32 -2.23 7.45
N GLY A 155 -20.94 -2.91 8.42
CA GLY A 155 -21.29 -4.34 8.28
C GLY A 155 -20.11 -5.31 8.12
N VAL A 156 -18.87 -4.91 8.42
CA VAL A 156 -17.71 -5.81 8.44
C VAL A 156 -17.60 -6.42 9.84
N LYS A 157 -17.85 -7.73 9.96
CA LYS A 157 -17.77 -8.50 11.21
C LYS A 157 -16.33 -8.82 11.63
N ASP A 158 -15.45 -7.82 11.77
CA ASP A 158 -14.10 -8.06 12.31
C ASP A 158 -13.93 -7.35 13.67
N THR A 159 -14.57 -7.90 14.70
CA THR A 159 -14.32 -7.53 16.12
C THR A 159 -12.82 -7.57 16.46
N VAL A 160 -12.10 -8.50 15.83
CA VAL A 160 -10.64 -8.67 15.94
C VAL A 160 -9.86 -7.45 15.43
N HIS A 161 -10.36 -6.72 14.44
CA HIS A 161 -9.66 -5.54 13.89
C HIS A 161 -9.61 -4.41 14.91
N TRP A 162 -10.73 -4.15 15.56
CA TRP A 162 -10.87 -3.06 16.50
C TRP A 162 -10.22 -3.31 17.83
N GLU A 163 -10.29 -4.54 18.33
CA GLU A 163 -9.54 -4.95 19.51
C GLU A 163 -8.04 -4.68 19.33
N ARG A 164 -7.48 -5.03 18.16
CA ARG A 164 -6.07 -4.75 17.84
C ARG A 164 -5.77 -3.25 17.76
N ILE A 165 -6.71 -2.44 17.30
CA ILE A 165 -6.56 -0.97 17.27
C ILE A 165 -6.56 -0.43 18.69
N ALA A 166 -7.56 -0.75 19.50
CA ALA A 166 -7.68 -0.30 20.88
C ALA A 166 -6.46 -0.72 21.72
N GLN A 167 -6.01 -1.97 21.59
CA GLN A 167 -4.77 -2.46 22.22
C GLN A 167 -3.51 -1.72 21.74
N ALA A 168 -3.49 -1.22 20.50
CA ALA A 168 -2.38 -0.41 20.02
C ALA A 168 -2.39 1.00 20.63
N TYR A 169 -3.57 1.60 20.83
CA TYR A 169 -3.71 2.88 21.54
C TYR A 169 -3.32 2.75 23.01
N ASP A 170 -3.89 1.77 23.74
CA ASP A 170 -3.57 1.52 25.15
C ASP A 170 -2.07 1.27 25.36
N ARG A 171 -1.44 0.43 24.53
CA ARG A 171 0.02 0.22 24.61
C ARG A 171 0.82 1.49 24.37
N THR A 172 0.34 2.38 23.49
CA THR A 172 1.04 3.63 23.19
C THR A 172 0.94 4.59 24.37
N VAL A 173 -0.25 4.75 24.98
CA VAL A 173 -0.45 5.59 26.17
C VAL A 173 0.34 5.07 27.37
N ARG A 174 0.37 3.75 27.60
CA ARG A 174 1.19 3.15 28.66
C ARG A 174 2.68 3.35 28.43
N PHE A 175 3.15 3.25 27.17
CA PHE A 175 4.53 3.55 26.84
C PHE A 175 4.88 5.02 27.15
N ILE A 176 3.99 5.95 26.80
CA ILE A 176 4.14 7.38 27.12
C ILE A 176 4.23 7.58 28.64
N HIS A 177 3.33 6.97 29.40
CA HIS A 177 3.34 7.04 30.87
C HIS A 177 4.62 6.49 31.48
N GLN A 178 5.06 5.32 31.03
CA GLN A 178 6.31 4.70 31.47
C GLN A 178 7.50 5.64 31.21
N LEU A 179 7.61 6.17 29.98
CA LEU A 179 8.73 7.01 29.60
C LEU A 179 8.74 8.35 30.36
N TYR A 180 7.56 8.92 30.59
CA TYR A 180 7.41 10.14 31.39
C TYR A 180 7.91 9.92 32.82
N ASN A 181 7.49 8.84 33.46
CA ASN A 181 7.90 8.54 34.84
C ASN A 181 9.38 8.20 34.93
N GLU A 182 9.92 7.43 33.99
CA GLU A 182 11.34 7.11 33.93
C GLU A 182 12.20 8.37 33.81
N ARG A 183 11.86 9.29 32.89
CA ARG A 183 12.69 10.48 32.62
C ARG A 183 12.50 11.62 33.62
N PHE A 184 11.28 11.83 34.12
CA PHE A 184 10.92 13.06 34.83
C PHE A 184 10.49 12.89 36.28
N ILE A 185 10.08 11.69 36.70
CA ILE A 185 9.62 11.43 38.07
C ILE A 185 10.66 10.63 38.87
N ASN A 186 11.16 9.53 38.31
CA ASN A 186 12.08 8.63 39.00
C ASN A 186 13.49 9.19 39.10
N HIS A 187 13.92 9.96 38.11
CA HIS A 187 15.20 10.67 38.12
C HIS A 187 14.99 12.12 38.57
N THR A 188 15.14 12.38 39.86
CA THR A 188 15.30 13.72 40.46
C THR A 188 16.66 14.31 40.05
N LEU A 189 16.86 14.55 38.75
CA LEU A 189 17.95 15.41 38.30
C LEU A 189 17.52 16.86 38.56
N ILE A 190 18.40 17.62 39.21
CA ILE A 190 18.24 19.00 39.72
C ILE A 190 17.93 20.04 38.59
N GLY A 191 17.60 19.60 37.36
CA GLY A 191 17.23 20.44 36.21
C GLY A 191 15.87 20.14 35.56
N ASN A 192 15.10 19.14 36.01
CA ASN A 192 13.83 18.76 35.35
C ASN A 192 12.69 19.79 35.52
N ASP A 193 12.79 20.69 36.50
CA ASP A 193 11.84 21.81 36.65
C ASP A 193 12.08 22.94 35.64
N MET A 194 13.18 22.92 34.88
CA MET A 194 13.44 23.95 33.85
C MET A 194 12.65 23.74 32.56
N ILE A 195 12.13 22.53 32.31
CA ILE A 195 11.33 22.24 31.10
C ILE A 195 9.85 22.17 31.49
N PRO A 196 8.99 23.03 30.91
CA PRO A 196 7.55 22.99 31.10
C PRO A 196 6.94 21.60 30.81
N PHE A 197 5.85 21.26 31.49
CA PHE A 197 5.21 19.94 31.35
C PHE A 197 4.76 19.67 29.91
N GLU A 198 4.20 20.69 29.26
CA GLU A 198 3.70 20.64 27.89
C GLU A 198 4.80 20.26 26.87
N PHE A 199 6.04 20.67 27.10
CA PHE A 199 7.17 20.33 26.24
C PHE A 199 7.67 18.92 26.49
N ARG A 200 7.80 18.53 27.76
CA ARG A 200 8.16 17.15 28.15
C ARG A 200 7.22 16.12 27.53
N ILE A 201 5.92 16.37 27.63
CA ILE A 201 4.93 15.42 27.11
C ILE A 201 4.81 15.49 25.58
N THR A 202 5.02 16.67 24.96
CA THR A 202 5.07 16.80 23.50
C THR A 202 6.21 15.99 22.91
N GLU A 203 7.42 16.09 23.47
CA GLU A 203 8.57 15.29 23.06
C GLU A 203 8.27 13.79 23.15
N ILE A 204 7.76 13.33 24.31
CA ILE A 204 7.41 11.92 24.52
C ILE A 204 6.32 11.44 23.55
N ASN A 205 5.31 12.28 23.27
CA ASN A 205 4.26 11.95 22.31
C ASN A 205 4.82 11.75 20.91
N LEU A 206 5.67 12.67 20.43
CA LEU A 206 6.30 12.56 19.11
C LEU A 206 7.26 11.37 19.04
N GLU A 207 8.00 11.09 20.11
CA GLU A 207 8.83 9.89 20.23
C GLU A 207 7.98 8.61 20.16
N ALA A 208 6.81 8.57 20.82
CA ALA A 208 5.88 7.45 20.75
C ALA A 208 5.32 7.25 19.33
N VAL A 209 5.03 8.32 18.59
CA VAL A 209 4.65 8.24 17.16
C VAL A 209 5.80 7.63 16.35
N ALA A 210 7.02 8.17 16.49
CA ALA A 210 8.19 7.71 15.75
C ALA A 210 8.50 6.23 16.03
N ARG A 211 8.47 5.82 17.30
CA ARG A 211 8.61 4.42 17.73
C ARG A 211 7.52 3.53 17.14
N GLY A 212 6.27 4.00 17.13
CA GLY A 212 5.14 3.28 16.56
C GLY A 212 5.30 3.00 15.06
N LEU A 213 5.79 3.98 14.31
CA LEU A 213 6.13 3.84 12.89
C LEU A 213 7.33 2.90 12.69
N LYS A 214 8.38 3.04 13.49
CA LYS A 214 9.59 2.19 13.41
C LYS A 214 9.31 0.72 13.68
N LEU A 215 8.48 0.41 14.69
CA LEU A 215 8.06 -0.96 14.97
C LEU A 215 7.30 -1.57 13.78
N LYS A 216 6.46 -0.77 13.11
CA LYS A 216 5.75 -1.25 11.93
C LYS A 216 6.67 -1.44 10.73
N GLU A 217 7.64 -0.55 10.53
CA GLU A 217 8.66 -0.69 9.49
C GLU A 217 9.41 -2.02 9.66
N ASN A 218 9.88 -2.34 10.87
CA ASN A 218 10.53 -3.63 11.16
C ASN A 218 9.65 -4.86 10.85
N GLU A 219 8.35 -4.79 11.16
CA GLU A 219 7.39 -5.84 10.83
C GLU A 219 7.26 -6.02 9.30
N LEU A 220 7.10 -4.92 8.57
CA LEU A 220 6.96 -4.92 7.11
C LEU A 220 8.26 -5.34 6.41
N LEU A 221 9.42 -4.96 6.95
CA LEU A 221 10.74 -5.40 6.47
C LEU A 221 10.89 -6.93 6.59
N THR A 222 10.38 -7.51 7.68
CA THR A 222 10.38 -8.95 7.89
C THR A 222 9.46 -9.66 6.89
N GLU A 223 8.24 -9.13 6.68
CA GLU A 223 7.32 -9.62 5.64
C GLU A 223 7.95 -9.52 4.24
N PHE A 224 8.64 -8.42 3.93
CA PHE A 224 9.35 -8.21 2.67
C PHE A 224 10.45 -9.24 2.41
N LYS A 225 11.32 -9.50 3.40
CA LYS A 225 12.38 -10.51 3.26
C LYS A 225 11.80 -11.87 2.88
N ASN A 226 10.72 -12.27 3.52
CA ASN A 226 10.03 -13.54 3.24
C ASN A 226 9.40 -13.58 1.84
N VAL A 227 8.73 -12.50 1.41
CA VAL A 227 8.14 -12.42 0.06
C VAL A 227 9.23 -12.42 -1.02
N ARG A 228 10.33 -11.71 -0.78
CA ARG A 228 11.49 -11.63 -1.68
C ARG A 228 12.10 -13.00 -1.95
N GLU A 229 12.36 -13.79 -0.90
CA GLU A 229 12.90 -15.14 -1.05
C GLU A 229 11.97 -16.03 -1.88
N ARG A 230 10.66 -15.97 -1.63
CA ARG A 230 9.67 -16.72 -2.43
C ARG A 230 9.63 -16.28 -3.89
N ALA A 231 9.69 -14.97 -4.15
CA ALA A 231 9.67 -14.42 -5.50
C ALA A 231 10.88 -14.86 -6.33
N TYR A 232 12.07 -14.91 -5.72
CA TYR A 232 13.28 -15.40 -6.39
C TYR A 232 13.30 -16.92 -6.57
N ALA A 233 12.75 -17.70 -5.64
CA ALA A 233 12.69 -19.16 -5.76
C ALA A 233 11.72 -19.62 -6.85
N ARG A 234 10.51 -19.04 -6.87
CA ARG A 234 9.49 -19.36 -7.89
C ARG A 234 8.48 -18.24 -8.04
N ILE A 235 8.42 -17.66 -9.23
CA ILE A 235 7.39 -16.67 -9.58
C ILE A 235 6.04 -17.39 -9.73
N THR A 236 5.10 -17.08 -8.86
CA THR A 236 3.73 -17.60 -8.88
C THR A 236 2.75 -16.44 -8.78
N ILE A 237 1.50 -16.67 -9.20
CA ILE A 237 0.42 -15.67 -9.04
C ILE A 237 0.21 -15.32 -7.56
N GLY A 238 0.44 -16.28 -6.65
CA GLY A 238 0.39 -16.07 -5.20
C GLY A 238 1.45 -15.09 -4.73
N SER A 239 2.72 -15.32 -5.07
CA SER A 239 3.83 -14.43 -4.67
C SER A 239 3.70 -13.02 -5.26
N LEU A 240 3.17 -12.87 -6.48
CA LEU A 240 2.86 -11.56 -7.06
C LEU A 240 1.74 -10.83 -6.31
N ARG A 241 0.70 -11.55 -5.85
CA ARG A 241 -0.35 -10.97 -5.02
C ARG A 241 0.16 -10.56 -3.64
N GLU A 242 1.00 -11.38 -3.01
CA GLU A 242 1.65 -11.03 -1.74
C GLU A 242 2.51 -9.77 -1.88
N LEU A 243 3.29 -9.67 -2.97
CA LEU A 243 4.10 -8.48 -3.26
C LEU A 243 3.22 -7.23 -3.46
N ALA A 244 2.12 -7.34 -4.19
CA ALA A 244 1.19 -6.22 -4.39
C ALA A 244 0.52 -5.76 -3.08
N LEU A 245 0.08 -6.71 -2.24
CA LEU A 245 -0.50 -6.39 -0.92
C LEU A 245 0.53 -5.76 0.01
N LEU A 246 1.77 -6.25 -0.01
CA LEU A 246 2.86 -5.68 0.78
C LEU A 246 3.19 -4.25 0.34
N LYS A 247 3.23 -3.99 -0.97
CA LYS A 247 3.39 -2.64 -1.54
C LYS A 247 2.31 -1.68 -1.04
N GLU A 248 1.04 -2.08 -1.12
CA GLU A 248 -0.07 -1.26 -0.62
C GLU A 248 0.07 -0.93 0.88
N LYS A 249 0.46 -1.92 1.69
CA LYS A 249 0.73 -1.73 3.13
C LYS A 249 1.87 -0.73 3.35
N VAL A 250 3.02 -0.90 2.70
CA VAL A 250 4.19 -0.03 2.89
C VAL A 250 3.88 1.39 2.42
N ASP A 251 3.22 1.56 1.27
CA ASP A 251 2.84 2.88 0.75
C ASP A 251 1.87 3.61 1.70
N LYS A 252 0.97 2.88 2.36
CA LYS A 252 0.11 3.46 3.42
C LYS A 252 0.92 4.00 4.59
N TYR A 253 1.94 3.26 5.05
CA TYR A 253 2.79 3.71 6.15
C TYR A 253 3.77 4.80 5.75
N LYS A 254 4.24 4.80 4.48
CA LYS A 254 5.04 5.88 3.89
C LYS A 254 4.27 7.19 3.93
N ARG A 255 3.05 7.22 3.37
CA ARG A 255 2.17 8.40 3.42
C ARG A 255 1.91 8.88 4.85
N ASN A 256 1.70 7.96 5.79
CA ASN A 256 1.48 8.32 7.18
C ASN A 256 2.73 8.93 7.84
N ALA A 257 3.93 8.42 7.53
CA ALA A 257 5.18 9.00 8.01
C ALA A 257 5.46 10.38 7.39
N ASP A 258 5.16 10.55 6.09
CA ASP A 258 5.27 11.83 5.40
C ASP A 258 4.35 12.88 6.03
N LEU A 259 3.09 12.52 6.30
CA LEU A 259 2.14 13.41 6.96
C LEU A 259 2.51 13.69 8.42
N ALA A 260 3.04 12.71 9.16
CA ALA A 260 3.49 12.92 10.53
C ALA A 260 4.67 13.88 10.61
N HIS A 261 5.65 13.73 9.72
CA HIS A 261 6.74 14.68 9.57
C HIS A 261 6.22 16.07 9.20
N LYS A 262 5.28 16.13 8.24
CA LYS A 262 4.66 17.37 7.80
C LYS A 262 3.94 18.09 8.95
N ALA A 263 3.16 17.38 9.77
CA ALA A 263 2.45 17.98 10.91
C ALA A 263 3.38 18.70 11.90
N ILE A 264 4.60 18.17 12.13
CA ILE A 264 5.61 18.83 12.96
C ILE A 264 6.21 20.04 12.23
N THR A 265 6.49 19.88 10.94
CA THR A 265 7.07 20.95 10.10
C THR A 265 6.10 22.12 9.93
N ASP A 266 4.80 21.84 9.85
CA ASP A 266 3.76 22.87 9.70
C ASP A 266 3.71 23.76 10.95
N VAL A 267 3.90 23.20 12.16
CA VAL A 267 4.02 24.00 13.41
C VAL A 267 5.31 24.81 13.42
N LEU A 268 6.45 24.21 13.04
CA LEU A 268 7.74 24.91 12.93
C LEU A 268 7.73 26.06 11.92
N ALA A 269 6.82 26.04 10.94
CA ALA A 269 6.73 27.07 9.92
C ALA A 269 5.95 28.32 10.38
N HIS A 270 5.24 28.25 11.51
CA HIS A 270 4.40 29.33 12.00
C HIS A 270 4.76 29.70 13.44
N ASP A 271 5.36 30.88 13.61
CA ASP A 271 5.79 31.39 14.91
C ASP A 271 4.63 31.53 15.90
N GLU A 272 3.42 31.86 15.41
CA GLU A 272 2.19 31.92 16.22
C GLU A 272 1.86 30.58 16.88
N ASP A 273 2.00 29.47 16.15
CA ASP A 273 1.77 28.13 16.67
C ASP A 273 2.84 27.76 17.70
N MET A 274 4.11 28.08 17.42
CA MET A 274 5.21 27.82 18.34
C MET A 274 5.06 28.59 19.66
N VAL A 275 4.73 29.89 19.60
CA VAL A 275 4.44 30.69 20.79
C VAL A 275 3.20 30.16 21.51
N GLY A 276 2.18 29.73 20.77
CA GLY A 276 0.96 29.15 21.32
C GLY A 276 1.16 27.84 22.10
N MET A 277 2.29 27.15 21.89
CA MET A 277 2.64 25.93 22.62
C MET A 277 3.13 26.18 24.06
N TYR A 278 3.45 27.43 24.44
CA TYR A 278 3.80 27.76 25.82
C TYR A 278 2.52 27.87 26.67
N LEU A 279 2.13 26.77 27.31
CA LEU A 279 0.87 26.69 28.06
C LEU A 279 1.02 27.09 29.54
N THR A 280 2.21 26.88 30.11
CA THR A 280 2.52 27.23 31.49
C THR A 280 2.85 28.72 31.63
N ASP A 281 3.46 29.32 30.61
CA ASP A 281 3.79 30.73 30.60
C ASP A 281 2.65 31.57 30.02
N THR A 282 1.96 32.31 30.87
CA THR A 282 0.79 33.12 30.49
C THR A 282 1.14 34.55 30.05
N ARG A 283 2.44 34.88 29.97
CA ARG A 283 2.89 36.20 29.51
C ARG A 283 2.59 36.39 28.02
N GLN A 284 2.35 37.62 27.61
CA GLN A 284 2.38 37.98 26.19
C GLN A 284 3.82 37.88 25.70
N ARG A 285 4.13 36.80 25.00
CA ARG A 285 5.43 36.55 24.36
C ARG A 285 5.49 37.31 23.04
N GLU A 286 6.66 37.83 22.73
CA GLU A 286 6.95 38.31 21.38
C GLU A 286 7.02 37.13 20.42
N MET A 287 6.69 37.37 19.15
CA MET A 287 6.63 36.30 18.15
C MET A 287 8.00 35.67 17.87
N SER A 288 9.10 36.25 18.33
CA SER A 288 10.46 35.68 18.21
C SER A 288 10.91 34.89 19.44
N ASP A 289 10.14 34.88 20.54
CA ASP A 289 10.50 34.21 21.80
C ASP A 289 9.98 32.75 21.85
N HIS A 290 10.44 31.94 20.89
CA HIS A 290 10.09 30.51 20.74
C HIS A 290 11.28 29.57 20.59
N ILE A 291 12.51 30.02 20.89
CA ILE A 291 13.74 29.24 20.65
C ILE A 291 13.72 27.86 21.32
N GLN A 292 13.14 27.75 22.52
CA GLN A 292 13.11 26.49 23.26
C GLN A 292 12.23 25.43 22.58
N VAL A 293 11.02 25.81 22.14
CA VAL A 293 10.12 24.88 21.44
C VAL A 293 10.61 24.57 20.03
N GLU A 294 11.21 25.55 19.35
CA GLU A 294 11.83 25.37 18.03
C GLU A 294 12.92 24.30 18.07
N LEU A 295 13.87 24.40 19.01
CA LEU A 295 14.94 23.41 19.17
C LEU A 295 14.40 22.01 19.48
N LEU A 296 13.34 21.91 20.30
CA LEU A 296 12.68 20.63 20.62
C LEU A 296 12.03 20.03 19.38
N LEU A 297 11.24 20.82 18.64
CA LEU A 297 10.57 20.35 17.44
C LEU A 297 11.57 20.04 16.31
N GLU A 298 12.69 20.77 16.19
CA GLU A 298 13.78 20.42 15.28
C GLU A 298 14.41 19.05 15.61
N ALA A 299 14.59 18.74 16.90
CA ALA A 299 15.06 17.42 17.30
C ALA A 299 14.04 16.33 16.95
N CYS A 300 12.74 16.57 17.21
CA CYS A 300 11.66 15.64 16.87
C CYS A 300 11.49 15.46 15.34
N THR A 301 11.66 16.51 14.54
CA THR A 301 11.62 16.40 13.06
C THR A 301 12.75 15.55 12.53
N LYS A 302 13.98 15.72 13.06
CA LYS A 302 15.13 14.87 12.70
C LYS A 302 14.85 13.39 13.02
N GLN A 303 14.32 13.10 14.21
CA GLN A 303 13.94 11.74 14.60
C GLN A 303 12.86 11.15 13.67
N MET A 304 11.83 11.93 13.34
CA MET A 304 10.76 11.50 12.43
C MET A 304 11.29 11.29 10.99
N ALA A 305 12.21 12.15 10.54
CA ALA A 305 12.83 12.06 9.21
C ALA A 305 13.64 10.77 9.04
N GLU A 306 14.34 10.32 10.09
CA GLU A 306 15.06 9.04 10.08
C GLU A 306 14.10 7.86 9.86
N VAL A 307 13.00 7.82 10.63
CA VAL A 307 11.99 6.75 10.49
C VAL A 307 11.31 6.79 9.12
N ARG A 308 10.98 7.99 8.62
CA ARG A 308 10.41 8.21 7.29
C ARG A 308 11.36 7.72 6.18
N ARG A 309 12.66 7.95 6.34
CA ARG A 309 13.69 7.48 5.40
C ARG A 309 13.72 5.95 5.36
N ALA A 310 13.74 5.28 6.52
CA ALA A 310 13.72 3.82 6.58
C ALA A 310 12.49 3.20 5.87
N ILE A 311 11.30 3.80 6.04
CA ILE A 311 10.08 3.36 5.35
C ILE A 311 10.17 3.62 3.84
N THR A 312 10.78 4.73 3.43
CA THR A 312 10.98 5.07 2.01
C THR A 312 11.93 4.08 1.35
N ASP A 313 13.05 3.76 2.00
CA ASP A 313 14.02 2.78 1.50
C ASP A 313 13.39 1.38 1.34
N LEU A 314 12.47 1.00 2.23
CA LEU A 314 11.68 -0.23 2.12
C LEU A 314 10.71 -0.21 0.92
N SER A 315 10.02 0.92 0.70
CA SER A 315 9.14 1.13 -0.46
C SER A 315 9.93 1.01 -1.77
N ASP A 316 11.10 1.63 -1.85
CA ASP A 316 11.97 1.59 -3.02
C ASP A 316 12.53 0.17 -3.27
N SER A 317 12.83 -0.57 -2.20
CA SER A 317 13.23 -1.98 -2.26
C SER A 317 12.11 -2.88 -2.81
N ILE A 318 10.85 -2.62 -2.44
CA ILE A 318 9.69 -3.32 -2.98
C ILE A 318 9.50 -3.02 -4.47
N HIS A 319 9.60 -1.76 -4.87
CA HIS A 319 9.54 -1.37 -6.29
C HIS A 319 10.65 -2.03 -7.12
N THR A 320 11.86 -2.12 -6.55
CA THR A 320 12.99 -2.81 -7.19
C THR A 320 12.67 -4.29 -7.39
N LEU A 321 12.10 -4.97 -6.40
CA LEU A 321 11.68 -6.36 -6.51
C LEU A 321 10.55 -6.54 -7.54
N GLU A 322 9.55 -5.66 -7.54
CA GLU A 322 8.46 -5.66 -8.52
C GLU A 322 9.01 -5.58 -9.95
N ASN A 323 9.91 -4.63 -10.22
CA ASN A 323 10.56 -4.49 -11.52
C ASN A 323 11.37 -5.73 -11.89
N ALA A 324 12.17 -6.27 -10.96
CA ALA A 324 12.96 -7.47 -11.19
C ALA A 324 12.07 -8.68 -11.54
N THR A 325 10.97 -8.89 -10.81
CA THR A 325 10.01 -9.97 -11.11
C THR A 325 9.32 -9.77 -12.47
N GLY A 326 9.03 -8.52 -12.85
CA GLY A 326 8.53 -8.16 -14.17
C GLY A 326 9.50 -8.55 -15.28
N PHE A 327 10.78 -8.19 -15.14
CA PHE A 327 11.82 -8.55 -16.10
C PHE A 327 11.99 -10.07 -16.24
N MET A 328 11.95 -10.81 -15.13
CA MET A 328 12.01 -12.27 -15.16
C MET A 328 10.81 -12.90 -15.89
N LEU A 329 9.60 -12.38 -15.65
CA LEU A 329 8.40 -12.88 -16.33
C LEU A 329 8.43 -12.60 -17.83
N ASP A 330 8.90 -11.42 -18.23
CA ASP A 330 9.10 -11.08 -19.64
C ASP A 330 10.16 -11.96 -20.30
N ALA A 331 11.23 -12.31 -19.59
CA ALA A 331 12.24 -13.25 -20.08
C ALA A 331 11.65 -14.65 -20.34
N VAL A 332 10.88 -15.20 -19.38
CA VAL A 332 10.20 -16.49 -19.52
C VAL A 332 9.21 -16.46 -20.69
N ARG A 333 8.42 -15.38 -20.82
CA ARG A 333 7.50 -15.20 -21.95
C ARG A 333 8.23 -15.18 -23.29
N ASN A 334 9.36 -14.48 -23.35
CA ASN A 334 10.19 -14.41 -24.55
C ASN A 334 10.78 -15.78 -24.91
N GLU A 335 11.15 -16.59 -23.91
CA GLU A 335 11.61 -17.96 -24.12
C GLU A 335 10.51 -18.88 -24.67
N LEU A 336 9.30 -18.79 -24.11
CA LEU A 336 8.14 -19.55 -24.59
C LEU A 336 7.76 -19.17 -26.03
N LEU A 337 7.67 -17.87 -26.34
CA LEU A 337 7.41 -17.40 -27.70
C LEU A 337 8.50 -17.87 -28.67
N SER A 338 9.75 -17.86 -28.21
CA SER A 338 10.88 -18.38 -28.95
C SER A 338 10.73 -19.86 -29.30
N PHE A 339 10.24 -20.66 -28.36
CA PHE A 339 10.02 -22.10 -28.53
C PHE A 339 8.83 -22.39 -29.46
N GLU A 340 7.73 -21.66 -29.31
CA GLU A 340 6.55 -21.75 -30.16
C GLU A 340 6.89 -21.51 -31.64
N ILE A 341 7.67 -20.47 -31.94
CA ILE A 341 8.09 -20.18 -33.32
C ILE A 341 8.91 -21.34 -33.90
N LYS A 342 9.76 -22.00 -33.10
CA LYS A 342 10.54 -23.16 -33.57
C LYS A 342 9.62 -24.33 -33.91
N ILE A 343 8.63 -24.63 -33.08
CA ILE A 343 7.64 -25.67 -33.34
C ILE A 343 6.86 -25.35 -34.63
N ASN A 344 6.41 -24.11 -34.79
CA ASN A 344 5.65 -23.69 -35.98
C ASN A 344 6.46 -23.83 -37.28
N ILE A 345 7.78 -23.57 -37.24
CA ILE A 345 8.66 -23.81 -38.40
C ILE A 345 8.74 -25.31 -38.72
N ILE A 346 8.84 -26.17 -37.69
CA ILE A 346 8.90 -27.62 -37.86
C ILE A 346 7.57 -28.16 -38.40
N THR A 347 6.42 -27.77 -37.84
CA THR A 347 5.10 -28.24 -38.28
C THR A 347 4.78 -27.76 -39.69
N MET A 348 5.17 -26.54 -40.07
CA MET A 348 5.04 -26.05 -41.44
C MET A 348 5.89 -26.86 -42.41
N GLY A 349 7.13 -27.21 -42.03
CA GLY A 349 7.99 -28.09 -42.83
C GLY A 349 7.38 -29.49 -43.01
N LEU A 350 6.87 -30.10 -41.93
CA LEU A 350 6.16 -31.38 -42.00
C LEU A 350 4.87 -31.29 -42.84
N GLY A 351 4.13 -30.18 -42.78
CA GLY A 351 2.94 -29.93 -43.59
C GLY A 351 3.25 -29.90 -45.09
N LEU A 352 4.38 -29.29 -45.50
CA LEU A 352 4.86 -29.35 -46.88
C LEU A 352 5.20 -30.79 -47.29
N GLY A 353 5.82 -31.57 -46.39
CA GLY A 353 6.10 -32.98 -46.65
C GLY A 353 4.85 -33.83 -46.81
N ALA A 354 3.87 -33.65 -45.92
CA ALA A 354 2.58 -34.32 -45.99
C ALA A 354 1.81 -33.94 -47.26
N PHE A 355 1.91 -32.69 -47.72
CA PHE A 355 1.31 -32.25 -48.98
C PHE A 355 1.93 -32.96 -50.19
N ILE A 356 3.27 -33.04 -50.25
CA ILE A 356 3.96 -33.77 -51.32
C ILE A 356 3.59 -35.26 -51.28
N ALA A 357 3.63 -35.88 -50.11
CA ALA A 357 3.22 -37.27 -49.92
C ALA A 357 1.74 -37.50 -50.30
N GLY A 358 0.86 -36.54 -50.00
CA GLY A 358 -0.55 -36.58 -50.36
C GLY A 358 -0.78 -36.57 -51.87
N ILE A 359 -0.12 -35.69 -52.63
CA ILE A 359 -0.23 -35.63 -54.09
C ILE A 359 0.14 -36.98 -54.73
N TYR A 360 1.27 -37.57 -54.31
CA TYR A 360 1.74 -38.84 -54.86
C TYR A 360 1.04 -40.08 -54.26
N GLY A 361 0.37 -39.92 -53.11
CA GLY A 361 -0.47 -40.96 -52.51
C GLY A 361 -1.88 -41.04 -53.10
N MET A 362 -2.26 -40.11 -53.97
CA MET A 362 -3.53 -40.14 -54.69
C MET A 362 -3.44 -41.06 -55.92
N ASN A 363 -4.57 -41.70 -56.27
CA ASN A 363 -4.69 -42.62 -57.42
C ASN A 363 -4.77 -41.86 -58.76
N LEU A 364 -3.76 -41.05 -59.06
CA LEU A 364 -3.59 -40.34 -60.32
C LEU A 364 -2.50 -41.03 -61.14
N THR A 365 -2.77 -41.30 -62.41
CA THR A 365 -1.79 -41.96 -63.30
C THR A 365 -0.65 -41.01 -63.62
N ASN A 366 0.49 -41.21 -62.96
CA ASN A 366 1.63 -40.29 -63.02
C ASN A 366 2.69 -40.72 -64.04
N GLY A 367 2.59 -41.91 -64.64
CA GLY A 367 3.52 -42.40 -65.67
C GLY A 367 4.91 -42.82 -65.15
N ILE A 368 5.18 -42.70 -63.84
CA ILE A 368 6.44 -43.07 -63.17
C ILE A 368 6.26 -44.31 -62.27
N GLU A 369 5.08 -44.93 -62.31
CA GLU A 369 4.66 -45.99 -61.39
C GLU A 369 5.39 -47.33 -61.59
N GLN A 370 5.83 -47.63 -62.82
CA GLN A 370 6.48 -48.90 -63.15
C GLN A 370 7.96 -48.97 -62.73
N ASN A 371 8.53 -47.86 -62.25
CA ASN A 371 9.96 -47.75 -61.99
C ASN A 371 10.29 -48.09 -60.52
N PRO A 372 11.08 -49.15 -60.23
CA PRO A 372 11.28 -49.65 -58.86
C PRO A 372 11.98 -48.66 -57.91
N HIS A 373 12.67 -47.64 -58.43
CA HIS A 373 13.36 -46.63 -57.62
C HIS A 373 12.58 -45.31 -57.43
N ALA A 374 11.42 -45.14 -58.07
CA ALA A 374 10.67 -43.88 -58.06
C ALA A 374 10.19 -43.46 -56.67
N PHE A 375 9.80 -44.43 -55.83
CA PHE A 375 9.39 -44.14 -54.46
C PHE A 375 10.53 -43.54 -53.63
N TYR A 376 11.71 -44.17 -53.67
CA TYR A 376 12.88 -43.73 -52.90
C TYR A 376 13.40 -42.37 -53.36
N SER A 377 13.33 -42.07 -54.67
CA SER A 377 13.77 -40.78 -55.21
C SER A 377 12.86 -39.63 -54.77
N ILE A 378 11.54 -39.80 -54.81
CA ILE A 378 10.58 -38.77 -54.38
C ILE A 378 10.62 -38.59 -52.85
N ALA A 379 10.69 -39.68 -52.10
CA ALA A 379 10.83 -39.64 -50.64
C ALA A 379 12.14 -38.94 -50.22
N GLY A 380 13.26 -39.27 -50.86
CA GLY A 380 14.54 -38.62 -50.61
C GLY A 380 14.54 -37.14 -50.98
N ALA A 381 14.03 -36.79 -52.18
CA ALA A 381 13.97 -35.40 -52.64
C ALA A 381 13.08 -34.54 -51.75
N SER A 382 11.90 -35.04 -51.36
CA SER A 382 11.00 -34.32 -50.45
C SER A 382 11.64 -34.07 -49.09
N PHE A 383 12.33 -35.07 -48.51
CA PHE A 383 13.04 -34.91 -47.24
C PHE A 383 14.13 -33.83 -47.32
N VAL A 384 14.91 -33.80 -48.41
CA VAL A 384 15.95 -32.78 -48.63
C VAL A 384 15.35 -31.39 -48.74
N ILE A 385 14.25 -31.23 -49.49
CA ILE A 385 13.57 -29.94 -49.64
C ILE A 385 13.02 -29.45 -48.30
N ILE A 386 12.34 -30.31 -47.54
CA ILE A 386 11.79 -29.98 -46.22
C ILE A 386 12.90 -29.57 -45.25
N SER A 387 13.97 -30.38 -45.16
CA SER A 387 15.12 -30.11 -44.31
C SER A 387 15.79 -28.78 -44.68
N GLY A 388 15.95 -28.50 -45.98
CA GLY A 388 16.47 -27.24 -46.48
C GLY A 388 15.62 -26.04 -46.08
N VAL A 389 14.30 -26.11 -46.25
CA VAL A 389 13.37 -25.02 -45.87
C VAL A 389 13.42 -24.75 -44.37
N ILE A 390 13.39 -25.80 -43.53
CA ILE A 390 13.50 -25.67 -42.08
C ILE A 390 14.85 -25.04 -41.70
N ALA A 391 15.95 -25.49 -42.31
CA ALA A 391 17.28 -24.97 -42.03
C ALA A 391 17.41 -23.48 -42.41
N VAL A 392 16.86 -23.06 -43.56
CA VAL A 392 16.84 -21.65 -43.96
C VAL A 392 16.00 -20.82 -43.00
N ALA A 393 14.82 -21.30 -42.59
CA ALA A 393 13.94 -20.61 -41.66
C ALA A 393 14.60 -20.42 -40.29
N ILE A 394 15.23 -21.47 -39.74
CA ILE A 394 15.97 -21.39 -38.47
C ILE A 394 17.17 -20.43 -38.60
N LYS A 395 17.95 -20.51 -39.69
CA LYS A 395 19.10 -19.61 -39.90
C LYS A 395 18.67 -18.14 -39.98
N ARG A 396 17.54 -17.84 -40.64
CA ARG A 396 16.98 -16.48 -40.66
C ARG A 396 16.56 -16.04 -39.26
N LEU A 397 15.87 -16.89 -38.50
CA LEU A 397 15.44 -16.59 -37.14
C LEU A 397 16.63 -16.26 -36.21
N LEU A 398 17.72 -17.04 -36.29
CA LEU A 398 18.93 -16.80 -35.50
C LEU A 398 19.60 -15.47 -35.86
N ARG A 399 19.65 -15.11 -37.16
CA ARG A 399 20.16 -13.78 -37.59
C ARG A 399 19.33 -12.63 -37.04
N TYR A 400 18.00 -12.73 -37.13
CA TYR A 400 17.10 -11.70 -36.60
C TYR A 400 17.28 -11.50 -35.09
N ARG A 401 17.48 -12.58 -34.32
CA ARG A 401 17.80 -12.48 -32.88
C ARG A 401 19.13 -11.79 -32.61
N LYS A 402 20.18 -12.15 -33.34
CA LYS A 402 21.51 -11.57 -33.18
C LYS A 402 21.49 -10.05 -33.39
N ILE A 403 20.78 -9.57 -34.41
CA ILE A 403 20.66 -8.13 -34.71
C ILE A 403 19.88 -7.42 -33.60
N ARG A 404 18.80 -8.04 -33.08
CA ARG A 404 17.99 -7.43 -32.02
C ARG A 404 18.76 -7.30 -30.69
N LEU A 405 19.57 -8.29 -30.32
CA LEU A 405 20.43 -8.22 -29.14
C LEU A 405 21.51 -7.14 -29.27
N HIS A 406 22.12 -7.02 -30.45
CA HIS A 406 23.12 -5.98 -30.73
C HIS A 406 22.53 -4.57 -30.68
N ARG A 407 21.27 -4.41 -31.08
CA ARG A 407 20.53 -3.15 -30.98
C ARG A 407 20.13 -2.81 -29.54
N SER A 408 19.77 -3.82 -28.74
CA SER A 408 19.43 -3.63 -27.32
C SER A 408 20.66 -3.21 -26.50
N ASN A 409 21.83 -3.78 -26.76
CA ASN A 409 23.06 -3.46 -26.02
C ASN A 409 23.58 -2.04 -26.30
N LYS A 410 23.21 -1.45 -27.44
CA LYS A 410 23.54 -0.05 -27.79
C LYS A 410 22.68 0.98 -27.05
N ASN A 411 21.50 0.60 -26.54
CA ASN A 411 20.57 1.51 -25.88
C ASN A 411 20.77 1.62 -24.35
N TYR A 412 21.74 0.89 -23.78
CA TYR A 412 22.12 0.97 -22.36
C TYR A 412 23.49 1.64 -22.14
N ILE A 413 24.07 2.21 -23.19
CA ILE A 413 25.32 2.99 -23.13
C ILE A 413 25.01 4.38 -23.68
N PHE A 414 24.24 5.18 -22.94
CA PHE A 414 24.22 6.65 -23.01
C PHE A 414 23.59 7.20 -21.73
#